data_AF-A0A1M4LH84-F1
#
_entry.id   AF-A0A1M4LH84-F1
#
_cell.length_a   1.000
_cell.length_b   1.000
_cell.length_c   1.000
_cell.angle_alpha   90.00
_cell.angle_beta   90.00
_cell.angle_gamma   90.00
#
_symmetry.space_group_name_H-M   'P 1'
#
loop_
_entity.id
_entity.type
_entity.pdbx_description
1 polymer ?
#
loop_
_entity_poly.entity_id
_entity_poly.type
_entity_poly.pdbx_seq_one_letter_code
_entity_poly.pdbx_strand_id
1 'polypeptide(L)'
;MVFIVQGLYNVGGRWKYRKVILQSLREHIKGNLTEFVRWLGDANQPRPDLLRKYATASQECENLIAIAKKRAAGSYDDLSAETIAHTIATARSDALHEDEEDRFDEEADNVFESVKRQLEGVPGTVINTDTDRRWNKRQESLEAFLAGLRHDYARGQIDKTHHWEIEQLCLSHGLHVDKDGLGFRRLGKAYLAMMIEVSEAKLKRQQGEVIATPEPPSEPLSESACASEGLTIREMAEKKLALNQKGYSTTEATETALRLFESVYGQQRAMHTITRREVSDWIALLQQKPRLPAKEHRGLGLKELVDVYAGRTDVERLSGKSINGHVSHLNSIWNWARKRGHVDRTLDNPFSDQRVDAVPSQALLARKKPVAVSVPIWADAARSGGGEVWMQINHPGRQMPDALGQPTLPGCPRHCASSSKARCFCSSSVMRRHIVCRLITSQCRANPDFCDNQTDCP
;
A
#
# COMPACT_ATOMS: atom_id res chain seq x y z
N MET A 1 9.49 -14.74 -16.28
CA MET A 1 9.81 -13.31 -16.04
C MET A 1 9.07 -12.89 -14.77
N VAL A 2 9.78 -12.83 -13.65
CA VAL A 2 9.20 -12.68 -12.31
C VAL A 2 9.11 -11.19 -12.00
N PHE A 3 7.93 -10.59 -12.12
CA PHE A 3 7.68 -9.19 -11.73
C PHE A 3 7.39 -9.16 -10.23
N ILE A 4 8.37 -8.74 -9.41
CA ILE A 4 8.19 -8.62 -7.95
C ILE A 4 7.85 -7.18 -7.52
N VAL A 5 7.96 -6.17 -8.39
CA VAL A 5 7.69 -4.77 -8.00
C VAL A 5 7.13 -3.98 -9.18
N GLN A 6 6.04 -3.23 -8.99
CA GLN A 6 5.37 -2.49 -10.08
C GLN A 6 6.28 -1.38 -10.61
N GLY A 7 6.42 -1.31 -11.94
CA GLY A 7 7.25 -0.31 -12.60
C GLY A 7 8.76 -0.59 -12.56
N LEU A 8 9.22 -1.69 -11.96
CA LEU A 8 10.64 -2.06 -11.93
C LEU A 8 10.99 -2.99 -13.11
N TYR A 9 12.04 -2.65 -13.86
CA TYR A 9 12.48 -3.37 -15.06
C TYR A 9 13.99 -3.61 -15.02
N ASN A 10 14.44 -4.80 -15.46
CA ASN A 10 15.84 -5.07 -15.76
C ASN A 10 16.06 -5.04 -17.27
N VAL A 11 16.97 -4.21 -17.75
CA VAL A 11 17.34 -4.06 -19.16
C VAL A 11 18.86 -4.18 -19.27
N GLY A 12 19.33 -5.25 -19.91
CA GLY A 12 20.76 -5.44 -20.19
C GLY A 12 21.64 -5.48 -18.94
N GLY A 13 21.16 -6.05 -17.83
CA GLY A 13 21.90 -6.07 -16.58
C GLY A 13 21.86 -4.75 -15.80
N ARG A 14 20.94 -3.83 -16.14
CA ARG A 14 20.67 -2.59 -15.39
C ARG A 14 19.22 -2.50 -14.97
N TRP A 15 18.98 -2.08 -13.74
CA TRP A 15 17.66 -1.84 -13.21
C TRP A 15 17.18 -0.42 -13.53
N LYS A 16 15.90 -0.29 -13.88
CA LYS A 16 15.22 1.00 -14.03
C LYS A 16 13.80 0.95 -13.48
N TYR A 17 13.35 2.06 -12.93
CA TYR A 17 11.95 2.34 -12.65
C TYR A 17 11.33 3.06 -13.85
N ARG A 18 10.13 2.65 -14.27
CA ARG A 18 9.36 3.26 -15.35
C ARG A 18 7.86 3.25 -15.03
N LYS A 19 7.20 4.41 -15.19
CA LYS A 19 5.75 4.56 -15.05
C LYS A 19 5.20 5.46 -16.16
N VAL A 20 4.13 5.02 -16.82
CA VAL A 20 3.48 5.79 -17.88
C VAL A 20 2.61 6.88 -17.27
N ILE A 21 2.71 8.09 -17.80
CA ILE A 21 1.91 9.24 -17.37
C ILE A 21 0.61 9.29 -18.18
N LEU A 22 -0.51 9.43 -17.47
CA LEU A 22 -1.84 9.58 -18.06
C LEU A 22 -1.89 10.80 -18.98
N GLN A 23 -2.51 10.66 -20.15
CA GLN A 23 -2.54 11.70 -21.17
C GLN A 23 -3.07 13.04 -20.65
N SER A 24 -4.13 13.00 -19.83
CA SER A 24 -4.74 14.18 -19.20
C SER A 24 -3.83 14.92 -18.21
N LEU A 25 -2.76 14.29 -17.73
CA LEU A 25 -1.83 14.91 -16.78
C LEU A 25 -0.56 15.44 -17.46
N ARG A 26 -0.31 15.10 -18.73
CA ARG A 26 0.95 15.42 -19.41
C ARG A 26 1.16 16.92 -19.56
N GLU A 27 0.11 17.67 -19.91
CA GLU A 27 0.17 19.13 -20.06
C GLU A 27 0.47 19.87 -18.75
N HIS A 28 0.22 19.22 -17.61
CA HIS A 28 0.49 19.78 -16.29
C HIS A 28 1.86 19.40 -15.73
N ILE A 29 2.64 18.62 -16.50
CA ILE A 29 3.99 18.19 -16.16
C ILE A 29 4.98 18.88 -17.10
N LYS A 30 6.06 19.44 -16.54
CA LYS A 30 7.09 20.13 -17.32
C LYS A 30 7.61 19.22 -18.44
N GLY A 31 7.60 19.72 -19.67
CA GLY A 31 8.08 18.99 -20.85
C GLY A 31 7.12 17.94 -21.40
N ASN A 32 5.85 17.91 -20.98
CA ASN A 32 4.83 16.99 -21.48
C ASN A 32 5.24 15.51 -21.40
N LEU A 33 5.89 15.14 -20.29
CA LEU A 33 6.45 13.80 -20.05
C LEU A 33 5.38 12.72 -20.28
N THR A 34 5.66 11.83 -21.23
CA THR A 34 4.81 10.66 -21.52
C THR A 34 5.07 9.51 -20.56
N GLU A 35 6.29 9.42 -20.04
CA GLU A 35 6.73 8.43 -19.08
C GLU A 35 7.76 9.00 -18.11
N PHE A 36 7.68 8.56 -16.85
CA PHE A 36 8.70 8.81 -15.86
C PHE A 36 9.67 7.63 -15.85
N VAL A 37 10.96 7.90 -16.01
CA VAL A 37 12.02 6.88 -16.05
C VAL A 37 13.18 7.28 -15.13
N ARG A 38 13.64 6.33 -14.31
CA ARG A 38 14.85 6.46 -13.47
C ARG A 38 15.69 5.20 -13.57
N TRP A 39 16.96 5.34 -13.87
CA TRP A 39 17.91 4.23 -13.78
C TRP A 39 18.33 4.06 -12.32
N LEU A 40 18.27 2.83 -11.83
CA LEU A 40 18.55 2.52 -10.42
C LEU A 40 19.95 1.94 -10.22
N GLY A 41 20.62 1.51 -11.30
CA GLY A 41 21.99 1.00 -11.28
C GLY A 41 22.10 -0.39 -11.90
N ASP A 42 23.27 -1.00 -11.78
CA ASP A 42 23.55 -2.32 -12.36
C ASP A 42 22.92 -3.47 -11.54
N ALA A 43 22.77 -4.64 -12.16
CA ALA A 43 22.13 -5.82 -11.57
C ALA A 43 22.93 -6.45 -10.43
N ASN A 44 24.21 -6.10 -10.31
CA ASN A 44 25.11 -6.57 -9.26
C ASN A 44 25.01 -5.74 -7.97
N GLN A 45 24.19 -4.68 -7.96
CA GLN A 45 24.02 -3.84 -6.77
C GLN A 45 23.32 -4.62 -5.65
N PRO A 46 23.67 -4.40 -4.36
CA PRO A 46 23.01 -5.06 -3.25
C PRO A 46 21.49 -4.83 -3.29
N ARG A 47 20.75 -5.90 -3.01
CA ARG A 47 19.27 -5.86 -3.05
C ARG A 47 18.66 -4.77 -2.15
N PRO A 48 19.18 -4.50 -0.93
CA PRO A 48 18.67 -3.40 -0.11
C PRO A 48 18.84 -2.01 -0.74
N ASP A 49 19.99 -1.73 -1.35
CA ASP A 49 20.26 -0.44 -2.00
C ASP A 49 19.37 -0.24 -3.22
N LEU A 50 19.19 -1.30 -4.01
CA LEU A 50 18.26 -1.28 -5.15
C LEU A 50 16.83 -0.96 -4.70
N LEU A 51 16.37 -1.56 -3.59
CA LEU A 51 15.03 -1.30 -3.04
C LEU A 51 14.90 0.12 -2.50
N ARG A 52 15.94 0.67 -1.86
CA ARG A 52 15.96 2.07 -1.41
C ARG A 52 15.83 3.02 -2.60
N LYS A 53 16.65 2.83 -3.64
CA LYS A 53 16.57 3.64 -4.88
C LYS A 53 15.23 3.48 -5.59
N TYR A 54 14.66 2.28 -5.59
CA TYR A 54 13.31 2.06 -6.10
C TYR A 54 12.28 2.86 -5.31
N ALA A 55 12.32 2.83 -3.98
CA ALA A 55 11.40 3.56 -3.13
C ALA A 55 11.49 5.06 -3.40
N THR A 56 12.70 5.63 -3.46
CA THR A 56 12.93 7.03 -3.83
C THR A 56 12.34 7.36 -5.21
N ALA A 57 12.66 6.58 -6.24
CA ALA A 57 12.16 6.81 -7.59
C ALA A 57 10.63 6.65 -7.72
N SER A 58 10.03 5.73 -6.94
CA SER A 58 8.59 5.56 -6.87
C SER A 58 7.92 6.77 -6.23
N GLN A 59 8.46 7.24 -5.10
CA GLN A 59 7.96 8.42 -4.39
C GLN A 59 8.06 9.69 -5.25
N GLU A 60 9.21 9.92 -5.91
CA GLU A 60 9.38 11.03 -6.86
C GLU A 60 8.28 11.05 -7.92
N CYS A 61 7.95 9.87 -8.47
CA CYS A 61 6.94 9.74 -9.50
C CYS A 61 5.54 9.98 -8.96
N GLU A 62 5.24 9.52 -7.75
CA GLU A 62 3.96 9.73 -7.10
C GLU A 62 3.74 11.19 -6.74
N ASN A 63 4.75 11.86 -6.19
CA ASN A 63 4.73 13.30 -5.93
C ASN A 63 4.50 14.09 -7.23
N LEU A 64 5.21 13.74 -8.31
CA LEU A 64 5.03 14.37 -9.63
C LEU A 64 3.60 14.20 -10.16
N ILE A 65 3.02 13.00 -10.05
CA ILE A 65 1.64 12.73 -10.47
C ILE A 65 0.63 13.47 -9.57
N ALA A 66 0.86 13.52 -8.26
CA ALA A 66 0.00 14.22 -7.31
C ALA A 66 -0.04 15.73 -7.61
N ILE A 67 1.12 16.36 -7.80
CA ILE A 67 1.22 17.77 -8.20
C ILE A 67 0.56 18.01 -9.55
N ALA A 68 0.76 17.13 -10.54
CA ALA A 68 0.11 17.24 -11.83
C ALA A 68 -1.42 17.19 -11.74
N LYS A 69 -1.97 16.34 -10.86
CA LYS A 69 -3.41 16.28 -10.59
C LYS A 69 -3.91 17.58 -9.94
N LYS A 70 -3.17 18.12 -8.97
CA LYS A 70 -3.51 19.39 -8.32
C LYS A 70 -3.54 20.54 -9.33
N ARG A 71 -2.54 20.61 -10.21
CA ARG A 71 -2.48 21.57 -11.33
C ARG A 71 -3.64 21.41 -12.31
N ALA A 72 -3.98 20.18 -12.67
CA ALA A 72 -5.12 19.89 -13.55
C ALA A 72 -6.46 20.34 -12.94
N ALA A 73 -6.58 20.24 -11.61
CA ALA A 73 -7.76 20.69 -10.88
C ALA A 73 -7.75 22.20 -10.56
N GLY A 74 -6.63 22.91 -10.77
CA GLY A 74 -6.45 24.30 -10.31
C GLY A 74 -6.49 24.45 -8.78
N SER A 75 -6.20 23.38 -8.04
CA SER A 75 -6.25 23.36 -6.57
C SER A 75 -4.87 23.63 -5.97
N TYR A 76 -4.82 24.52 -4.98
CA TYR A 76 -3.59 24.84 -4.24
C TYR A 76 -3.66 24.26 -2.83
N ASP A 77 -2.51 23.81 -2.32
CA ASP A 77 -2.36 23.37 -0.94
C ASP A 77 -2.32 24.59 -0.01
N ASP A 78 -2.97 24.46 1.16
CA ASP A 78 -2.92 25.50 2.19
C ASP A 78 -1.57 25.47 2.92
N LEU A 79 -0.94 26.64 3.01
CA LEU A 79 0.30 26.84 3.76
C LEU A 79 -0.05 27.26 5.18
N SER A 80 -0.46 26.28 5.99
CA SER A 80 -0.72 26.47 7.41
C SER A 80 0.57 26.88 8.15
N ALA A 81 0.41 27.45 9.35
CA ALA A 81 1.56 27.81 10.19
C ALA A 81 2.44 26.59 10.53
N GLU A 82 1.83 25.42 10.71
CA GLU A 82 2.52 24.16 10.99
C GLU A 82 3.32 23.68 9.77
N THR A 83 2.71 23.70 8.58
CA THR A 83 3.38 23.34 7.33
C THR A 83 4.58 24.26 7.09
N ILE A 84 4.40 25.58 7.25
CA ILE A 84 5.50 26.55 7.12
C ILE A 84 6.60 26.26 8.13
N ALA A 85 6.27 26.03 9.40
CA ALA A 85 7.26 25.76 10.44
C ALA A 85 8.07 24.48 10.15
N HIS A 86 7.39 23.41 9.72
CA HIS A 86 8.05 22.16 9.36
C HIS A 86 8.98 22.34 8.15
N THR A 87 8.48 22.91 7.05
CA THR A 87 9.28 23.17 5.84
C THR A 87 10.51 24.03 6.13
N ILE A 88 10.38 25.06 6.97
CA ILE A 88 11.49 25.93 7.35
C ILE A 88 12.49 25.21 8.26
N ALA A 89 12.03 24.38 9.19
CA ALA A 89 12.92 23.61 10.06
C ALA A 89 13.74 22.57 9.28
N THR A 90 13.13 21.89 8.31
CA THR A 90 13.84 20.97 7.40
C THR A 90 14.87 21.72 6.56
N ALA A 91 14.48 22.82 5.91
CA ALA A 91 15.40 23.64 5.12
C ALA A 91 16.59 24.18 5.94
N ARG A 92 16.35 24.58 7.20
CA ARG A 92 17.42 25.03 8.11
C ARG A 92 18.43 23.91 8.39
N SER A 93 17.93 22.70 8.70
CA SER A 93 18.76 21.52 8.93
C SER A 93 19.61 21.21 7.70
N ASP A 94 18.98 21.12 6.54
CA ASP A 94 19.66 20.80 5.27
C ASP A 94 20.75 21.83 4.94
N ALA A 95 20.46 23.13 5.07
CA ALA A 95 21.41 24.20 4.75
C ALA A 95 22.63 24.25 5.70
N LEU A 96 22.48 23.82 6.95
CA LEU A 96 23.59 23.72 7.91
C LEU A 96 24.37 22.42 7.77
N HIS A 97 23.72 21.35 7.34
CA HIS A 97 24.40 20.09 6.99
C HIS A 97 25.24 20.26 5.72
N GLU A 98 24.70 20.91 4.68
CA GLU A 98 25.44 21.29 3.48
C GLU A 98 26.66 22.15 3.82
N ASP A 99 26.54 23.10 4.77
CA ASP A 99 27.70 23.87 5.24
C ASP A 99 28.78 23.03 5.92
N GLU A 100 28.42 21.94 6.61
CA GLU A 100 29.40 21.03 7.20
C GLU A 100 30.12 20.23 6.12
N GLU A 101 29.38 19.64 5.17
CA GLU A 101 29.96 18.89 4.06
C GLU A 101 30.86 19.77 3.16
N ASP A 102 30.38 20.97 2.81
CA ASP A 102 31.12 21.98 2.04
C ASP A 102 32.49 22.33 2.63
N ARG A 103 32.68 22.19 3.94
CA ARG A 103 33.95 22.52 4.61
C ARG A 103 35.01 21.46 4.36
N PHE A 104 34.61 20.22 4.14
CA PHE A 104 35.50 19.10 3.86
C PHE A 104 35.61 18.79 2.37
N ASP A 105 34.80 19.42 1.52
CA ASP A 105 34.93 19.30 0.07
C ASP A 105 36.24 19.95 -0.42
N GLU A 106 36.99 19.24 -1.27
CA GLU A 106 38.25 19.68 -1.87
C GLU A 106 38.09 20.03 -3.35
N GLU A 107 36.91 19.85 -3.96
CA GLU A 107 36.70 20.02 -5.40
C GLU A 107 37.10 21.43 -5.88
N ALA A 108 36.73 22.47 -5.14
CA ALA A 108 37.08 23.85 -5.48
C ALA A 108 38.58 24.15 -5.41
N ASP A 109 39.31 23.46 -4.53
CA ASP A 109 40.77 23.58 -4.41
C ASP A 109 41.47 22.80 -5.53
N ASN A 110 40.96 21.61 -5.86
CA ASN A 110 41.43 20.81 -6.99
C ASN A 110 41.26 21.54 -8.33
N VAL A 111 40.10 22.15 -8.57
CA VAL A 111 39.84 22.97 -9.77
C VAL A 111 40.80 24.15 -9.83
N PHE A 112 41.02 24.84 -8.71
CA PHE A 112 41.95 25.97 -8.67
C PHE A 112 43.38 25.56 -8.96
N GLU A 113 43.89 24.49 -8.35
CA GLU A 113 45.25 24.01 -8.62
C GLU A 113 45.41 23.52 -10.06
N SER A 114 44.38 22.94 -10.65
CA SER A 114 44.37 22.61 -12.08
C SER A 114 44.48 23.85 -12.97
N VAL A 115 43.67 24.89 -12.70
CA VAL A 115 43.70 26.15 -13.47
C VAL A 115 45.03 26.89 -13.27
N LYS A 116 45.53 26.93 -12.04
CA LYS A 116 46.85 27.50 -11.69
C LYS A 116 47.96 26.85 -12.52
N ARG A 117 48.00 25.52 -12.60
CA ARG A 117 48.98 24.79 -13.41
C ARG A 117 48.87 25.09 -14.91
N GLN A 118 47.66 25.32 -15.43
CA GLN A 118 47.47 25.71 -16.83
C GLN A 118 47.98 27.12 -17.13
N LEU A 119 47.95 27.99 -16.13
CA LEU A 119 48.36 29.39 -16.22
C LEU A 119 49.84 29.60 -15.88
N GLU A 120 50.52 28.59 -15.32
CA GLU A 120 51.97 28.59 -15.10
C GLU A 120 52.70 28.79 -16.43
N GLY A 121 53.37 29.94 -16.57
CA GLY A 121 54.14 30.30 -17.76
C GLY A 121 53.42 31.21 -18.76
N VAL A 122 52.15 31.58 -18.52
CA VAL A 122 51.45 32.60 -19.32
C VAL A 122 51.86 34.01 -18.85
N PRO A 123 52.57 34.81 -19.68
CA PRO A 123 53.05 36.13 -19.26
C PRO A 123 51.91 37.08 -18.88
N GLY A 124 52.05 37.79 -17.77
CA GLY A 124 51.07 38.78 -17.30
C GLY A 124 49.91 38.22 -16.47
N THR A 125 49.87 36.91 -16.20
CA THR A 125 48.84 36.31 -15.35
C THR A 125 49.09 36.60 -13.88
N VAL A 126 48.06 37.08 -13.18
CA VAL A 126 48.08 37.25 -11.72
C VAL A 126 47.41 36.05 -11.07
N ILE A 127 48.16 35.30 -10.26
CA ILE A 127 47.67 34.13 -9.54
C ILE A 127 47.52 34.50 -8.07
N ASN A 128 46.34 34.26 -7.49
CA ASN A 128 46.14 34.42 -6.05
C ASN A 128 46.92 33.32 -5.31
N THR A 129 47.90 33.71 -4.50
CA THR A 129 48.78 32.78 -3.76
C THR A 129 48.40 32.66 -2.28
N ASP A 130 47.33 33.31 -1.85
CA ASP A 130 46.81 33.23 -0.49
C ASP A 130 46.36 31.80 -0.17
N THR A 131 46.92 31.23 0.90
CA THR A 131 46.55 29.89 1.39
C THR A 131 45.12 29.86 1.92
N ASP A 132 44.61 31.00 2.39
CA ASP A 132 43.26 31.15 2.91
C ASP A 132 42.28 31.70 1.86
N ARG A 133 42.65 31.76 0.57
CA ARG A 133 41.82 32.35 -0.51
C ARG A 133 40.38 31.85 -0.50
N ARG A 134 40.19 30.54 -0.22
CA ARG A 134 38.90 29.86 -0.26
C ARG A 134 38.02 30.37 0.88
N TRP A 135 38.61 30.46 2.06
CA TRP A 135 37.94 30.95 3.26
C TRP A 135 37.66 32.44 3.15
N ASN A 136 38.62 33.25 2.71
CA ASN A 136 38.41 34.68 2.46
C ASN A 136 37.29 34.93 1.45
N LYS A 137 37.28 34.20 0.32
CA LYS A 137 36.19 34.28 -0.66
C LYS A 137 34.84 33.84 -0.08
N ARG A 138 34.81 32.77 0.73
CA ARG A 138 33.58 32.30 1.39
C ARG A 138 33.05 33.35 2.37
N GLN A 139 33.93 33.97 3.17
CA GLN A 139 33.59 35.02 4.11
C GLN A 139 32.93 36.20 3.39
N GLU A 140 33.62 36.75 2.38
CA GLU A 140 33.10 37.87 1.57
C GLU A 140 31.75 37.54 0.93
N SER A 141 31.60 36.31 0.41
CA SER A 141 30.36 35.86 -0.24
C SER A 141 29.21 35.76 0.77
N LEU A 142 29.46 35.19 1.96
CA LEU A 142 28.46 35.05 3.02
C LEU A 142 28.04 36.41 3.58
N GLU A 143 28.99 37.33 3.79
CA GLU A 143 28.68 38.69 4.27
C GLU A 143 27.86 39.48 3.26
N ALA A 144 28.23 39.44 1.98
CA ALA A 144 27.47 40.09 0.91
C ALA A 144 26.06 39.50 0.79
N PHE A 145 25.94 38.17 0.87
CA PHE A 145 24.65 37.48 0.82
C PHE A 145 23.76 37.83 2.01
N LEU A 146 24.31 37.80 3.23
CA LEU A 146 23.60 38.18 4.46
C LEU A 146 23.11 39.63 4.42
N ALA A 147 23.92 40.55 3.90
CA ALA A 147 23.51 41.95 3.72
C ALA A 147 22.32 42.07 2.77
N GLY A 148 22.31 41.32 1.65
CA GLY A 148 21.19 41.24 0.72
C GLY A 148 19.92 40.70 1.38
N LEU A 149 20.02 39.58 2.10
CA LEU A 149 18.88 38.98 2.81
C LEU A 149 18.25 39.95 3.82
N ARG A 150 19.07 40.65 4.61
CA ARG A 150 18.60 41.65 5.59
C ARG A 150 17.92 42.84 4.91
N HIS A 151 18.46 43.30 3.78
CA HIS A 151 17.88 44.37 2.98
C HIS A 151 16.46 44.03 2.51
N ASP A 152 16.28 42.82 1.98
CA ASP A 152 15.02 42.34 1.41
C ASP A 152 14.00 42.02 2.51
N TYR A 153 14.43 41.36 3.58
CA TYR A 153 13.60 41.07 4.75
C TYR A 153 13.02 42.35 5.36
N ALA A 154 13.83 43.39 5.54
CA ALA A 154 13.40 44.67 6.11
C ALA A 154 12.34 45.39 5.26
N ARG A 155 12.30 45.11 3.95
CA ARG A 155 11.34 45.71 3.00
C ARG A 155 10.17 44.80 2.68
N GLY A 156 10.15 43.58 3.24
CA GLY A 156 9.15 42.56 2.91
C GLY A 156 9.20 42.16 1.44
N GLN A 157 10.38 42.23 0.82
CA GLN A 157 10.63 41.85 -0.57
C GLN A 157 11.18 40.42 -0.61
N ILE A 158 10.83 39.69 -1.67
CA ILE A 158 11.40 38.39 -1.99
C ILE A 158 11.91 38.52 -3.42
N ASP A 159 13.22 38.40 -3.63
CA ASP A 159 13.78 38.47 -4.97
C ASP A 159 13.37 37.26 -5.84
N LYS A 160 13.68 37.32 -7.13
CA LYS A 160 13.30 36.27 -8.09
C LYS A 160 14.01 34.94 -7.84
N THR A 161 15.24 34.96 -7.34
CA THR A 161 16.05 33.78 -7.04
C THR A 161 15.42 33.04 -5.86
N HIS A 162 15.17 33.74 -4.76
CA HIS A 162 14.50 33.18 -3.59
C HIS A 162 13.06 32.72 -3.91
N HIS A 163 12.34 33.41 -4.81
CA HIS A 163 11.04 32.94 -5.29
C HIS A 163 11.11 31.54 -5.92
N TRP A 164 12.14 31.29 -6.73
CA TRP A 164 12.37 29.99 -7.36
C TRP A 164 12.78 28.94 -6.34
N GLU A 165 13.65 29.28 -5.38
CA GLU A 165 14.08 28.37 -4.30
C GLU A 165 12.91 27.96 -3.39
N ILE A 166 12.09 28.91 -2.96
CA ILE A 166 10.90 28.64 -2.14
C ILE A 166 9.91 27.75 -2.90
N GLU A 167 9.78 27.93 -4.22
CA GLU A 167 8.97 27.03 -5.04
C GLU A 167 9.56 25.61 -5.08
N GLN A 168 10.87 25.47 -5.29
CA GLN A 168 11.51 24.14 -5.26
C GLN A 168 11.38 23.48 -3.90
N LEU A 169 11.49 24.25 -2.82
CA LEU A 169 11.29 23.77 -1.46
C LEU A 169 9.85 23.29 -1.25
N CYS A 170 8.84 24.04 -1.68
CA CYS A 170 7.46 23.56 -1.65
C CYS A 170 7.30 22.23 -2.42
N LEU A 171 7.92 22.13 -3.60
CA LEU A 171 7.83 20.95 -4.46
C LEU A 171 8.53 19.72 -3.85
N SER A 172 9.64 19.88 -3.14
CA SER A 172 10.32 18.78 -2.45
C SER A 172 9.44 18.18 -1.34
N HIS A 173 8.61 19.01 -0.73
CA HIS A 173 7.57 18.60 0.22
C HIS A 173 6.24 18.17 -0.44
N GLY A 174 6.17 18.07 -1.77
CA GLY A 174 4.96 17.64 -2.48
C GLY A 174 3.82 18.67 -2.53
N LEU A 175 4.13 19.94 -2.22
CA LEU A 175 3.16 21.03 -2.14
C LEU A 175 3.03 21.74 -3.49
N HIS A 176 1.78 21.98 -3.90
CA HIS A 176 1.42 22.85 -5.02
C HIS A 176 0.82 24.14 -4.48
N VAL A 177 1.58 25.22 -4.51
CA VAL A 177 1.26 26.48 -3.82
C VAL A 177 0.85 27.59 -4.78
N ASP A 178 -0.04 28.45 -4.33
CA ASP A 178 -0.37 29.72 -5.00
C ASP A 178 0.69 30.77 -4.68
N LYS A 179 1.44 31.20 -5.69
CA LYS A 179 2.59 32.10 -5.55
C LYS A 179 2.19 33.53 -5.22
N ASP A 180 0.99 33.94 -5.63
CA ASP A 180 0.48 35.28 -5.38
C ASP A 180 -0.29 35.35 -4.04
N GLY A 181 -0.57 34.18 -3.46
CA GLY A 181 -1.32 34.01 -2.22
C GLY A 181 -0.58 34.46 -0.96
N LEU A 182 -1.37 34.75 0.08
CA LEU A 182 -0.84 35.20 1.39
C LEU A 182 0.04 34.13 2.06
N GLY A 183 -0.30 32.85 1.89
CA GLY A 183 0.48 31.74 2.42
C GLY A 183 1.91 31.72 1.90
N PHE A 184 2.09 31.93 0.59
CA PHE A 184 3.42 31.97 -0.04
C PHE A 184 4.24 33.17 0.44
N ARG A 185 3.61 34.35 0.61
CA ARG A 185 4.28 35.53 1.19
C ARG A 185 4.74 35.29 2.64
N ARG A 186 3.91 34.61 3.44
CA ARG A 186 4.28 34.23 4.83
C ARG A 186 5.45 33.26 4.83
N LEU A 187 5.40 32.23 3.98
CA LEU A 187 6.50 31.28 3.81
C LEU A 187 7.78 31.98 3.37
N GLY A 188 7.72 32.87 2.38
CA GLY A 188 8.90 33.59 1.91
C GLY A 188 9.52 34.51 2.96
N LYS A 189 8.70 35.18 3.78
CA LYS A 189 9.21 35.93 4.94
C LYS A 189 9.90 35.01 5.96
N ALA A 190 9.31 33.84 6.24
CA ALA A 190 9.92 32.86 7.15
C ALA A 190 11.22 32.27 6.58
N TYR A 191 11.27 32.04 5.26
CA TYR A 191 12.45 31.57 4.55
C TYR A 191 13.59 32.59 4.62
N LEU A 192 13.33 33.87 4.36
CA LEU A 192 14.35 34.92 4.49
C LEU A 192 14.87 35.04 5.93
N ALA A 193 13.98 34.97 6.93
CA ALA A 193 14.41 34.95 8.34
C ALA A 193 15.33 33.76 8.64
N MET A 194 14.96 32.56 8.18
CA MET A 194 15.77 31.36 8.35
C MET A 194 17.11 31.47 7.62
N MET A 195 17.16 31.99 6.40
CA MET A 195 18.41 32.17 5.66
C MET A 195 19.34 33.19 6.31
N ILE A 196 18.79 34.22 6.97
CA ILE A 196 19.57 35.15 7.80
C ILE A 196 20.19 34.39 8.97
N GLU A 197 19.39 33.65 9.75
CA GLU A 197 19.87 32.86 10.89
C GLU A 197 20.95 31.85 10.48
N VAL A 198 20.73 31.13 9.38
CA VAL A 198 21.68 30.16 8.83
C VAL A 198 22.97 30.86 8.39
N SER A 199 22.89 31.97 7.66
CA SER A 199 24.07 32.70 7.19
C SER A 199 24.91 33.25 8.36
N GLU A 200 24.25 33.75 9.40
CA GLU A 200 24.92 34.15 10.64
C GLU A 200 25.61 32.97 11.33
N ALA A 201 24.97 31.80 11.39
CA ALA A 201 25.56 30.58 11.92
C ALA A 201 26.78 30.12 11.09
N LYS A 202 26.70 30.17 9.75
CA LYS A 202 27.81 29.85 8.84
C LYS A 202 29.02 30.76 9.08
N LEU A 203 28.78 32.06 9.27
CA LEU A 203 29.84 33.04 9.61
C LEU A 203 30.48 32.76 10.96
N LYS A 204 29.68 32.47 11.99
CA LYS A 204 30.18 32.09 13.33
C LYS A 204 31.04 30.83 13.28
N ARG A 205 30.59 29.79 12.58
CA ARG A 205 31.38 28.58 12.33
C ARG A 205 32.69 28.87 11.61
N GLN A 206 32.67 29.78 10.64
CA GLN A 206 33.88 30.19 9.93
C GLN A 206 34.87 30.94 10.83
N GLN A 207 34.40 31.63 11.85
CA GLN A 207 35.22 32.27 12.89
C GLN A 207 35.69 31.28 13.99
N GLY A 208 35.32 30.00 13.88
CA GLY A 208 35.72 28.95 14.82
C GLY A 208 34.73 28.71 15.97
N GLU A 209 33.55 29.34 15.96
CA GLU A 209 32.51 29.04 16.95
C GLU A 209 31.85 27.69 16.66
N VAL A 210 31.66 26.88 17.71
CA VAL A 210 30.99 25.57 17.59
C VAL A 210 29.48 25.75 17.56
N ILE A 211 28.90 25.73 16.36
CA ILE A 211 27.45 25.77 16.13
C ILE A 211 26.98 24.40 15.65
N ALA A 212 26.17 23.72 16.45
CA ALA A 212 25.62 22.41 16.10
C ALA A 212 24.69 22.50 14.88
N THR A 213 24.76 21.51 13.99
CA THR A 213 23.70 21.29 12.98
C THR A 213 22.49 20.69 13.68
N PRO A 214 21.31 21.32 13.60
CA PRO A 214 20.10 20.74 14.16
C PRO A 214 19.74 19.48 13.38
N GLU A 215 19.22 18.46 14.06
CA GLU A 215 18.63 17.32 13.37
C GLU A 215 17.39 17.77 12.58
N PRO A 216 17.11 17.18 11.40
CA PRO A 216 15.90 17.49 10.67
C PRO A 216 14.71 17.17 11.57
N PRO A 217 13.66 18.02 11.57
CA PRO A 217 12.45 17.70 12.30
C PRO A 217 11.99 16.31 11.83
N SER A 218 11.65 15.45 12.79
CA SER A 218 10.93 14.22 12.48
C SER A 218 9.78 14.62 11.55
N GLU A 219 9.57 13.87 10.45
CA GLU A 219 8.41 14.08 9.59
C GLU A 219 7.22 14.38 10.48
N PRO A 220 6.48 15.48 10.24
CA PRO A 220 5.39 15.80 11.12
C PRO A 220 4.49 14.59 11.02
N LEU A 221 4.40 13.85 12.13
CA LEU A 221 3.31 12.96 12.38
C LEU A 221 2.11 13.88 12.21
N SER A 222 1.57 13.89 11.00
CA SER A 222 0.46 14.74 10.64
C SER A 222 -0.70 14.26 11.50
N GLU A 223 -0.85 14.90 12.64
CA GLU A 223 -1.99 14.72 13.55
C GLU A 223 -3.29 15.21 12.87
N SER A 224 -3.21 15.72 11.64
CA SER A 224 -4.36 16.04 10.79
C SER A 224 -4.29 15.39 9.40
N ALA A 225 -4.03 14.08 9.34
CA ALA A 225 -4.55 13.23 8.26
C ALA A 225 -4.70 11.79 8.75
N CYS A 226 -5.81 11.52 9.44
CA CYS A 226 -6.27 10.15 9.68
C CYS A 226 -6.81 9.57 8.35
N ALA A 227 -5.91 9.36 7.40
CA ALA A 227 -6.09 8.58 6.19
C ALA A 227 -4.76 7.84 5.98
N SER A 228 -4.57 6.81 6.80
CA SER A 228 -3.52 5.80 6.66
C SER A 228 -3.20 5.53 5.19
N GLU A 229 -1.91 5.60 4.83
CA GLU A 229 -1.35 5.39 3.49
C GLU A 229 -1.55 3.95 2.98
N GLY A 230 -2.80 3.58 2.75
CA GLY A 230 -3.15 2.29 2.19
C GLY A 230 -4.52 2.33 1.59
N LEU A 231 -4.68 1.57 0.52
CA LEU A 231 -5.96 1.41 -0.16
C LEU A 231 -7.06 1.06 0.86
N THR A 232 -8.14 1.83 0.84
CA THR A 232 -9.26 1.64 1.76
C THR A 232 -10.11 0.46 1.34
N ILE A 233 -10.93 -0.07 2.26
CA ILE A 233 -11.86 -1.15 1.94
C ILE A 233 -12.91 -0.71 0.90
N ARG A 234 -13.28 0.58 0.90
CA ARG A 234 -14.20 1.20 -0.08
C ARG A 234 -13.60 1.23 -1.47
N GLU A 235 -12.38 1.76 -1.61
CA GLU A 235 -11.69 1.77 -2.91
C GLU A 235 -11.54 0.37 -3.49
N MET A 236 -11.27 -0.64 -2.65
CA MET A 236 -11.20 -2.04 -3.11
C MET A 236 -12.56 -2.62 -3.49
N ALA A 237 -13.63 -2.21 -2.81
CA ALA A 237 -14.99 -2.60 -3.17
C ALA A 237 -15.36 -2.03 -4.54
N GLU A 238 -15.10 -0.74 -4.78
CA GLU A 238 -15.36 -0.07 -6.06
C GLU A 238 -14.59 -0.74 -7.21
N LYS A 239 -13.28 -0.96 -7.04
CA LYS A 239 -12.46 -1.67 -8.04
C LYS A 239 -12.97 -3.10 -8.29
N LYS A 240 -13.44 -3.80 -7.25
CA LYS A 240 -13.99 -5.15 -7.37
C LYS A 240 -15.34 -5.19 -8.08
N LEU A 241 -16.20 -4.20 -7.83
CA LEU A 241 -17.53 -4.08 -8.42
C LEU A 241 -17.45 -3.68 -9.90
N ALA A 242 -16.58 -2.72 -10.23
CA ALA A 242 -16.33 -2.29 -11.61
C ALA A 242 -15.87 -3.46 -12.51
N LEU A 243 -15.10 -4.41 -11.97
CA LEU A 243 -14.55 -5.54 -12.74
C LEU A 243 -15.49 -6.73 -12.90
N ASN A 244 -16.54 -6.86 -12.08
CA ASN A 244 -17.34 -8.09 -12.04
C ASN A 244 -18.78 -7.94 -12.54
N GLN A 245 -19.19 -6.79 -13.09
CA GLN A 245 -20.56 -6.51 -13.59
C GLN A 245 -21.65 -7.24 -12.79
N LYS A 246 -21.61 -7.12 -11.45
CA LYS A 246 -22.52 -7.86 -10.57
C LYS A 246 -23.91 -7.21 -10.60
N GLY A 247 -24.94 -8.03 -10.39
CA GLY A 247 -26.32 -7.55 -10.29
C GLY A 247 -26.52 -6.56 -9.13
N TYR A 248 -27.42 -5.60 -9.36
CA TYR A 248 -27.76 -4.47 -8.47
C TYR A 248 -27.92 -4.88 -6.99
N SER A 249 -28.59 -5.99 -6.71
CA SER A 249 -28.83 -6.47 -5.33
C SER A 249 -27.55 -6.83 -4.55
N THR A 250 -26.50 -7.29 -5.23
CA THR A 250 -25.22 -7.61 -4.57
C THR A 250 -24.40 -6.36 -4.29
N THR A 251 -24.54 -5.35 -5.15
CA THR A 251 -23.92 -4.03 -4.98
C THR A 251 -24.52 -3.33 -3.76
N GLU A 252 -25.85 -3.26 -3.66
CA GLU A 252 -26.56 -2.65 -2.51
C GLU A 252 -26.23 -3.32 -1.17
N ALA A 253 -26.15 -4.66 -1.15
CA ALA A 253 -25.77 -5.41 0.06
C ALA A 253 -24.32 -5.14 0.48
N THR A 254 -23.42 -4.96 -0.49
CA THR A 254 -22.01 -4.61 -0.24
C THR A 254 -21.89 -3.18 0.27
N GLU A 255 -22.61 -2.23 -0.35
CA GLU A 255 -22.64 -0.82 0.07
C GLU A 255 -23.21 -0.66 1.48
N THR A 256 -24.26 -1.41 1.80
CA THR A 256 -24.83 -1.41 3.15
C THR A 256 -23.82 -1.90 4.19
N ALA A 257 -23.04 -2.93 3.89
CA ALA A 257 -22.00 -3.44 4.79
C ALA A 257 -20.86 -2.41 4.98
N LEU A 258 -20.44 -1.75 3.91
CA LEU A 258 -19.42 -0.69 3.94
C LEU A 258 -19.90 0.49 4.81
N ARG A 259 -21.08 1.04 4.52
CA ARG A 259 -21.64 2.17 5.28
C ARG A 259 -21.74 1.87 6.78
N LEU A 260 -22.18 0.66 7.15
CA LEU A 260 -22.27 0.26 8.57
C LEU A 260 -20.89 0.18 9.22
N PHE A 261 -19.89 -0.34 8.53
CA PHE A 261 -18.51 -0.41 9.03
C PHE A 261 -17.87 0.98 9.15
N GLU A 262 -18.00 1.80 8.10
CA GLU A 262 -17.46 3.16 8.04
C GLU A 262 -18.12 4.11 9.03
N SER A 263 -19.40 3.89 9.38
CA SER A 263 -20.05 4.68 10.45
C SER A 263 -19.42 4.47 11.83
N VAL A 264 -18.64 3.40 12.03
CA VAL A 264 -17.99 3.07 13.31
C VAL A 264 -16.52 3.47 13.30
N TYR A 265 -15.81 3.21 12.18
CA TYR A 265 -14.35 3.35 12.08
C TYR A 265 -13.86 4.37 11.05
N GLY A 266 -14.77 5.09 10.39
CA GLY A 266 -14.44 6.10 9.38
C GLY A 266 -14.28 5.55 7.96
N GLN A 267 -14.41 6.44 6.98
CA GLN A 267 -14.35 6.11 5.54
C GLN A 267 -12.92 5.94 5.01
N GLN A 268 -11.95 6.65 5.59
CA GLN A 268 -10.57 6.73 5.11
C GLN A 268 -9.63 5.70 5.75
N ARG A 269 -10.18 4.63 6.33
CA ARG A 269 -9.40 3.60 7.02
C ARG A 269 -8.74 2.67 6.00
N ALA A 270 -7.41 2.62 6.01
CA ALA A 270 -6.64 1.70 5.16
C ALA A 270 -6.86 0.27 5.63
N MET A 271 -6.92 -0.64 4.66
CA MET A 271 -7.15 -2.05 4.94
C MET A 271 -6.13 -2.63 5.91
N HIS A 272 -4.83 -2.32 5.77
CA HIS A 272 -3.78 -2.88 6.62
C HIS A 272 -3.86 -2.48 8.10
N THR A 273 -4.64 -1.45 8.44
CA THR A 273 -4.83 -1.00 9.83
C THR A 273 -6.00 -1.68 10.54
N ILE A 274 -6.85 -2.41 9.80
CA ILE A 274 -8.04 -3.06 10.36
C ILE A 274 -7.63 -4.32 11.12
N THR A 275 -7.99 -4.38 12.40
CA THR A 275 -7.66 -5.48 13.31
C THR A 275 -8.85 -6.44 13.49
N ARG A 276 -8.57 -7.70 13.87
CA ARG A 276 -9.63 -8.67 14.24
C ARG A 276 -10.50 -8.19 15.40
N ARG A 277 -9.91 -7.47 16.36
CA ARG A 277 -10.62 -6.93 17.52
C ARG A 277 -11.69 -5.93 17.10
N GLU A 278 -11.34 -4.98 16.24
CA GLU A 278 -12.30 -4.00 15.70
C GLU A 278 -13.44 -4.69 14.93
N VAL A 279 -13.15 -5.75 14.17
CA VAL A 279 -14.20 -6.52 13.48
C VAL A 279 -15.12 -7.21 14.49
N SER A 280 -14.57 -7.76 15.58
CA SER A 280 -15.36 -8.38 16.66
C SER A 280 -16.26 -7.34 17.36
N ASP A 281 -15.70 -6.18 17.71
CA ASP A 281 -16.45 -5.07 18.33
C ASP A 281 -17.57 -4.56 17.40
N TRP A 282 -17.31 -4.49 16.09
CA TRP A 282 -18.33 -4.14 15.10
C TRP A 282 -19.43 -5.19 14.98
N ILE A 283 -19.09 -6.49 15.04
CA ILE A 283 -20.07 -7.56 15.07
C ILE A 283 -20.95 -7.47 16.32
N ALA A 284 -20.38 -7.14 17.48
CA ALA A 284 -21.13 -6.92 18.71
C ALA A 284 -22.12 -5.76 18.59
N LEU A 285 -21.74 -4.66 17.92
CA LEU A 285 -22.63 -3.55 17.60
C LEU A 285 -23.75 -3.97 16.62
N LEU A 286 -23.43 -4.77 15.59
CA LEU A 286 -24.43 -5.28 14.65
C LEU A 286 -25.48 -6.18 15.32
N GLN A 287 -25.11 -6.94 16.35
CA GLN A 287 -26.06 -7.75 17.12
C GLN A 287 -27.08 -6.90 17.89
N GLN A 288 -26.71 -5.69 18.29
CA GLN A 288 -27.56 -4.76 19.00
C GLN A 288 -28.38 -3.87 18.05
N LYS A 289 -28.03 -3.83 16.76
CA LYS A 289 -28.71 -3.00 15.77
C LYS A 289 -30.17 -3.43 15.58
N PRO A 290 -31.13 -2.51 15.60
CA PRO A 290 -32.51 -2.81 15.23
C PRO A 290 -32.62 -3.23 13.75
N ARG A 291 -33.44 -4.25 13.48
CA ARG A 291 -33.72 -4.72 12.12
C ARG A 291 -34.37 -3.62 11.27
N LEU A 292 -35.34 -2.91 11.85
CA LEU A 292 -36.10 -1.84 11.22
C LEU A 292 -36.10 -0.60 12.13
N PRO A 293 -35.13 0.32 11.98
CA PRO A 293 -35.14 1.57 12.73
C PRO A 293 -36.29 2.49 12.27
N ALA A 294 -36.83 3.27 13.21
CA ALA A 294 -37.77 4.36 12.95
C ALA A 294 -37.21 5.32 11.89
N LYS A 295 -38.10 5.96 11.12
CA LYS A 295 -37.71 6.80 9.96
C LYS A 295 -36.70 7.90 10.34
N GLU A 296 -36.91 8.53 11.48
CA GLU A 296 -36.05 9.56 12.09
C GLU A 296 -34.63 9.06 12.44
N HIS A 297 -34.47 7.77 12.75
CA HIS A 297 -33.18 7.19 13.14
C HIS A 297 -32.40 6.59 11.96
N ARG A 298 -32.95 6.59 10.73
CA ARG A 298 -32.31 5.94 9.56
C ARG A 298 -31.02 6.61 9.08
N GLY A 299 -30.80 7.88 9.43
CA GLY A 299 -29.60 8.64 9.09
C GLY A 299 -28.46 8.50 10.10
N LEU A 300 -28.72 7.89 11.27
CA LEU A 300 -27.73 7.75 12.35
C LEU A 300 -26.69 6.68 12.03
N GLY A 301 -25.47 6.88 12.55
CA GLY A 301 -24.41 5.89 12.50
C GLY A 301 -24.71 4.65 13.35
N LEU A 302 -23.95 3.56 13.17
CA LEU A 302 -24.23 2.30 13.89
C LEU A 302 -24.11 2.44 15.41
N LYS A 303 -23.13 3.20 15.92
CA LYS A 303 -22.97 3.44 17.37
C LYS A 303 -24.17 4.19 17.94
N GLU A 304 -24.51 5.32 17.32
CA GLU A 304 -25.67 6.15 17.68
C GLU A 304 -26.99 5.35 17.63
N LEU A 305 -27.15 4.49 16.63
CA LEU A 305 -28.30 3.58 16.53
C LEU A 305 -28.35 2.55 17.66
N VAL A 306 -27.21 2.05 18.12
CA VAL A 306 -27.17 1.12 19.25
C VAL A 306 -27.53 1.86 20.54
N ASP A 307 -27.00 3.07 20.73
CA ASP A 307 -27.25 3.90 21.92
C ASP A 307 -28.74 4.28 22.05
N VAL A 308 -29.38 4.72 20.95
CA VAL A 308 -30.80 5.10 20.95
C VAL A 308 -31.73 3.93 21.30
N TYR A 309 -31.32 2.70 20.97
CA TYR A 309 -32.12 1.49 21.20
C TYR A 309 -31.58 0.63 22.35
N ALA A 310 -30.65 1.15 23.15
CA ALA A 310 -30.10 0.49 24.32
C ALA A 310 -31.22 0.18 25.33
N GLY A 311 -31.21 -1.03 25.91
CA GLY A 311 -32.21 -1.46 26.89
C GLY A 311 -33.62 -1.77 26.34
N ARG A 312 -33.90 -1.51 25.06
CA ARG A 312 -35.19 -1.83 24.42
C ARG A 312 -35.27 -3.30 24.01
N THR A 313 -36.05 -4.10 24.73
CA THR A 313 -36.28 -5.53 24.44
C THR A 313 -37.44 -5.78 23.48
N ASP A 314 -38.24 -4.76 23.19
CA ASP A 314 -39.40 -4.78 22.29
C ASP A 314 -39.03 -4.77 20.80
N VAL A 315 -37.78 -4.45 20.46
CA VAL A 315 -37.34 -4.23 19.07
C VAL A 315 -36.55 -5.42 18.53
N GLU A 316 -37.02 -6.00 17.43
CA GLU A 316 -36.35 -7.11 16.74
C GLU A 316 -34.94 -6.72 16.27
N ARG A 317 -33.95 -7.53 16.62
CA ARG A 317 -32.53 -7.34 16.24
C ARG A 317 -32.19 -8.08 14.95
N LEU A 318 -31.04 -7.74 14.36
CA LEU A 318 -30.55 -8.46 13.18
C LEU A 318 -30.33 -9.95 13.48
N SER A 319 -30.78 -10.80 12.55
CA SER A 319 -30.49 -12.24 12.63
C SER A 319 -29.00 -12.51 12.46
N GLY A 320 -28.48 -13.56 13.09
CA GLY A 320 -27.09 -14.00 12.88
C GLY A 320 -26.75 -14.26 11.41
N LYS A 321 -27.73 -14.69 10.60
CA LYS A 321 -27.59 -14.84 9.15
C LYS A 321 -27.31 -13.50 8.44
N SER A 322 -28.02 -12.44 8.82
CA SER A 322 -27.82 -11.09 8.26
C SER A 322 -26.45 -10.53 8.64
N ILE A 323 -26.05 -10.69 9.91
CA ILE A 323 -24.75 -10.24 10.41
C ILE A 323 -23.62 -10.96 9.67
N ASN A 324 -23.69 -12.29 9.57
CA ASN A 324 -22.72 -13.09 8.81
C ASN A 324 -22.68 -12.71 7.32
N GLY A 325 -23.81 -12.25 6.76
CA GLY A 325 -23.86 -11.69 5.42
C GLY A 325 -22.96 -10.46 5.27
N HIS A 326 -23.10 -9.47 6.16
CA HIS A 326 -22.27 -8.26 6.15
C HIS A 326 -20.78 -8.58 6.30
N VAL A 327 -20.40 -9.44 7.25
CA VAL A 327 -19.00 -9.90 7.42
C VAL A 327 -18.50 -10.58 6.15
N SER A 328 -19.33 -11.42 5.52
CA SER A 328 -18.95 -12.14 4.30
C SER A 328 -18.70 -11.21 3.12
N HIS A 329 -19.43 -10.09 3.00
CA HIS A 329 -19.18 -9.09 1.95
C HIS A 329 -17.80 -8.45 2.12
N LEU A 330 -17.46 -8.00 3.33
CA LEU A 330 -16.17 -7.38 3.64
C LEU A 330 -15.01 -8.38 3.52
N ASN A 331 -15.18 -9.60 4.03
CA ASN A 331 -14.23 -10.71 3.85
C ASN A 331 -13.95 -11.01 2.37
N SER A 332 -14.99 -10.94 1.54
CA SER A 332 -14.85 -11.15 0.10
C SER A 332 -14.06 -10.03 -0.57
N ILE A 333 -14.18 -8.78 -0.10
CA ILE A 333 -13.38 -7.64 -0.60
C ILE A 333 -11.92 -7.83 -0.19
N TRP A 334 -11.65 -8.18 1.07
CA TRP A 334 -10.30 -8.43 1.58
C TRP A 334 -9.56 -9.51 0.80
N ASN A 335 -10.18 -10.68 0.65
CA ASN A 335 -9.56 -11.80 -0.08
C ASN A 335 -9.28 -11.45 -1.54
N TRP A 336 -10.16 -10.66 -2.15
CA TRP A 336 -9.98 -10.19 -3.52
C TRP A 336 -8.79 -9.23 -3.63
N ALA A 337 -8.67 -8.28 -2.70
CA ALA A 337 -7.56 -7.32 -2.65
C ALA A 337 -6.22 -8.04 -2.44
N ARG A 338 -6.18 -8.98 -1.50
CA ARG A 338 -5.02 -9.86 -1.23
C ARG A 338 -4.63 -10.71 -2.45
N LYS A 339 -5.60 -11.31 -3.15
CA LYS A 339 -5.32 -12.11 -4.36
C LYS A 339 -4.71 -11.28 -5.49
N ARG A 340 -5.01 -9.98 -5.54
CA ARG A 340 -4.50 -9.04 -6.55
C ARG A 340 -3.26 -8.26 -6.10
N GLY A 341 -2.73 -8.56 -4.92
CA GLY A 341 -1.52 -7.92 -4.39
C GLY A 341 -1.73 -6.49 -3.90
N HIS A 342 -2.98 -6.08 -3.64
CA HIS A 342 -3.29 -4.77 -3.04
C HIS A 342 -3.11 -4.76 -1.51
N VAL A 343 -3.08 -5.95 -0.90
CA VAL A 343 -2.79 -6.17 0.52
C VAL A 343 -1.68 -7.21 0.56
N ASP A 344 -0.68 -7.00 1.43
CA ASP A 344 0.38 -7.97 1.64
C ASP A 344 -0.21 -9.34 1.98
N ARG A 345 0.33 -10.40 1.36
CA ARG A 345 -0.08 -11.77 1.60
C ARG A 345 0.26 -12.24 3.01
N THR A 346 1.24 -11.60 3.66
CA THR A 346 1.61 -11.87 5.06
C THR A 346 0.57 -11.34 6.04
N LEU A 347 -0.23 -10.33 5.64
CA LEU A 347 -1.27 -9.76 6.48
C LEU A 347 -2.43 -10.72 6.63
N ASP A 348 -2.78 -10.96 7.89
CA ASP A 348 -3.93 -11.73 8.27
C ASP A 348 -5.24 -11.01 7.89
N ASN A 349 -6.26 -11.78 7.55
CA ASN A 349 -7.56 -11.20 7.18
C ASN A 349 -8.40 -11.00 8.45
N PRO A 350 -8.71 -9.76 8.85
CA PRO A 350 -9.42 -9.51 10.09
C PRO A 350 -10.89 -9.97 10.04
N PHE A 351 -11.44 -10.21 8.86
CA PHE A 351 -12.81 -10.70 8.65
C PHE A 351 -12.89 -12.22 8.50
N SER A 352 -11.77 -12.95 8.44
CA SER A 352 -11.82 -14.42 8.37
C SER A 352 -12.20 -15.03 9.71
N ASP A 353 -13.05 -16.06 9.66
CA ASP A 353 -13.50 -16.87 10.81
C ASP A 353 -14.22 -16.09 11.94
N GLN A 354 -14.64 -14.85 11.68
CA GLN A 354 -15.43 -14.01 12.59
C GLN A 354 -16.94 -14.17 12.35
N ARG A 355 -17.51 -15.31 12.75
CA ARG A 355 -18.95 -15.60 12.54
C ARG A 355 -19.73 -15.60 13.86
N VAL A 356 -20.98 -15.16 13.78
CA VAL A 356 -21.95 -15.27 14.87
C VAL A 356 -22.71 -16.57 14.72
N ASP A 357 -22.90 -17.30 15.82
CA ASP A 357 -23.75 -18.47 15.85
C ASP A 357 -25.18 -18.08 15.48
N ALA A 358 -25.61 -18.55 14.31
CA ALA A 358 -27.00 -18.40 13.93
C ALA A 358 -27.81 -19.40 14.74
N VAL A 359 -28.57 -18.92 15.74
CA VAL A 359 -29.67 -19.73 16.30
C VAL A 359 -30.54 -20.15 15.12
N PRO A 360 -30.68 -21.45 14.81
CA PRO A 360 -31.48 -21.88 13.69
C PRO A 360 -32.90 -21.37 13.92
N SER A 361 -33.48 -20.68 12.94
CA SER A 361 -34.90 -20.34 13.01
C SER A 361 -35.69 -21.65 13.23
N GLN A 362 -36.67 -21.64 14.13
CA GLN A 362 -37.53 -22.81 14.39
C GLN A 362 -38.15 -23.38 13.09
N ALA A 363 -38.26 -22.57 12.04
CA ALA A 363 -38.69 -22.99 10.70
C ALA A 363 -37.71 -23.93 9.96
N LEU A 364 -36.41 -23.93 10.27
CA LEU A 364 -35.41 -24.83 9.68
C LEU A 364 -35.35 -26.20 10.38
N LEU A 365 -35.77 -26.28 11.64
CA LEU A 365 -35.94 -27.54 12.37
C LEU A 365 -37.14 -28.34 11.84
N ALA A 366 -38.13 -27.67 11.26
CA ALA A 366 -39.30 -28.33 10.66
C ALA A 366 -39.08 -28.87 9.23
N ARG A 367 -37.96 -28.51 8.55
CA ARG A 367 -37.80 -28.79 7.11
C ARG A 367 -36.61 -29.65 6.71
N LYS A 368 -35.74 -30.06 7.64
CA LYS A 368 -34.74 -31.09 7.35
C LYS A 368 -35.33 -32.46 7.64
N LYS A 369 -35.83 -33.14 6.60
CA LYS A 369 -35.90 -34.61 6.65
C LYS A 369 -34.47 -35.11 6.92
N PRO A 370 -34.22 -35.88 7.99
CA PRO A 370 -32.88 -36.41 8.21
C PRO A 370 -32.49 -37.28 7.03
N VAL A 371 -31.27 -37.10 6.53
CA VAL A 371 -30.59 -38.04 5.61
C VAL A 371 -30.19 -39.27 6.43
N ALA A 372 -31.18 -39.94 7.00
CA ALA A 372 -31.01 -41.19 7.72
C ALA A 372 -31.45 -42.40 6.87
N VAL A 373 -32.11 -42.16 5.72
CA VAL A 373 -32.68 -43.24 4.90
C VAL A 373 -31.70 -43.78 3.85
N SER A 374 -30.60 -43.10 3.53
CA SER A 374 -29.69 -43.55 2.45
C SER A 374 -28.36 -44.12 2.92
N VAL A 375 -27.86 -43.84 4.13
CA VAL A 375 -26.54 -44.33 4.56
C VAL A 375 -26.48 -45.86 4.71
N PRO A 376 -27.50 -46.55 5.29
CA PRO A 376 -27.47 -48.01 5.42
C PRO A 376 -27.47 -48.71 4.05
N ILE A 377 -28.31 -48.25 3.12
CA ILE A 377 -28.46 -48.84 1.79
C ILE A 377 -27.14 -48.75 0.98
N TRP A 378 -26.44 -47.63 1.08
CA TRP A 378 -25.16 -47.43 0.39
C TRP A 378 -24.01 -48.20 1.06
N ALA A 379 -24.04 -48.34 2.39
CA ALA A 379 -23.06 -49.11 3.13
C ALA A 379 -23.21 -50.63 2.92
N ASP A 380 -24.43 -51.11 2.72
CA ASP A 380 -24.71 -52.52 2.42
C ASP A 380 -24.36 -52.87 0.97
N ALA A 381 -24.71 -51.99 0.02
CA ALA A 381 -24.32 -52.13 -1.38
C ALA A 381 -22.78 -52.14 -1.53
N ALA A 382 -22.07 -51.26 -0.84
CA ALA A 382 -20.61 -51.20 -0.84
C ALA A 382 -19.93 -52.48 -0.28
N ARG A 383 -20.54 -53.11 0.73
CA ARG A 383 -19.99 -54.32 1.37
C ARG A 383 -20.38 -55.63 0.67
N SER A 384 -21.35 -55.61 -0.24
CA SER A 384 -21.90 -56.79 -0.94
C SER A 384 -20.91 -57.57 -1.82
N GLY A 385 -19.65 -57.11 -1.95
CA GLY A 385 -18.56 -57.82 -2.62
C GLY A 385 -17.26 -57.91 -1.81
N GLY A 386 -17.32 -57.71 -0.49
CA GLY A 386 -16.14 -57.76 0.40
C GLY A 386 -15.22 -56.54 0.34
N GLY A 387 -15.67 -55.42 -0.25
CA GLY A 387 -14.92 -54.18 -0.31
C GLY A 387 -15.10 -53.30 0.93
N GLU A 388 -14.04 -52.62 1.35
CA GLU A 388 -14.10 -51.54 2.35
C GLU A 388 -14.29 -50.18 1.66
N VAL A 389 -15.15 -49.33 2.23
CA VAL A 389 -15.38 -47.95 1.75
C VAL A 389 -14.96 -46.96 2.82
N TRP A 390 -14.10 -46.03 2.43
CA TRP A 390 -13.63 -44.94 3.28
C TRP A 390 -14.32 -43.64 2.86
N MET A 391 -15.12 -43.07 3.76
CA MET A 391 -15.77 -41.77 3.55
C MET A 391 -15.01 -40.69 4.30
N GLN A 392 -14.36 -39.80 3.55
CA GLN A 392 -13.63 -38.68 4.13
C GLN A 392 -14.60 -37.55 4.48
N ILE A 393 -14.80 -37.29 5.79
CA ILE A 393 -15.79 -36.32 6.26
C ILE A 393 -15.22 -34.89 6.37
N ASN A 394 -13.90 -34.66 6.26
CA ASN A 394 -13.32 -33.31 6.40
C ASN A 394 -12.09 -33.02 5.49
N HIS A 395 -11.87 -31.70 5.23
CA HIS A 395 -10.74 -31.11 4.49
C HIS A 395 -9.46 -31.03 5.37
N PRO A 396 -8.23 -31.13 4.82
CA PRO A 396 -7.01 -31.01 5.62
C PRO A 396 -6.75 -29.56 6.01
N GLY A 397 -7.04 -29.23 7.26
CA GLY A 397 -6.67 -27.98 7.93
C GLY A 397 -6.87 -28.18 9.42
N ARG A 398 -5.77 -28.53 10.12
CA ARG A 398 -5.61 -28.72 11.57
C ARG A 398 -6.86 -28.50 12.44
N GLN A 399 -7.41 -29.58 12.98
CA GLN A 399 -8.01 -29.62 14.32
C GLN A 399 -7.76 -31.00 14.95
N MET A 400 -7.34 -31.02 16.23
CA MET A 400 -7.38 -32.22 17.08
C MET A 400 -8.69 -32.20 17.89
N PRO A 401 -9.34 -33.35 18.12
CA PRO A 401 -10.21 -33.53 19.27
C PRO A 401 -9.36 -33.60 20.54
N ASP A 402 -9.71 -32.81 21.54
CA ASP A 402 -9.05 -32.60 22.83
C ASP A 402 -9.01 -33.85 23.78
N ALA A 403 -9.28 -35.06 23.26
CA ALA A 403 -9.67 -36.21 24.07
C ALA A 403 -8.75 -37.44 24.00
N LEU A 404 -7.64 -37.42 23.26
CA LEU A 404 -6.75 -38.59 23.15
C LEU A 404 -5.28 -38.16 23.23
N GLY A 405 -4.75 -38.08 24.46
CA GLY A 405 -3.38 -37.68 24.77
C GLY A 405 -2.31 -38.64 24.21
N GLN A 406 -1.93 -38.45 22.95
CA GLN A 406 -0.80 -39.12 22.29
C GLN A 406 0.07 -38.09 21.53
N PRO A 407 1.40 -38.26 21.48
CA PRO A 407 2.30 -37.33 20.81
C PRO A 407 2.22 -37.39 19.28
N THR A 408 2.37 -36.23 18.64
CA THR A 408 2.22 -36.02 17.19
C THR A 408 3.48 -36.43 16.43
N LEU A 409 3.37 -37.24 15.36
CA LEU A 409 4.44 -37.46 14.38
C LEU A 409 4.21 -36.59 13.12
N PRO A 410 5.23 -35.92 12.57
CA PRO A 410 5.10 -35.11 11.37
C PRO A 410 5.04 -35.97 10.10
N GLY A 411 4.03 -35.72 9.27
CA GLY A 411 3.86 -36.38 7.98
C GLY A 411 4.88 -35.89 6.93
N CYS A 412 5.66 -36.82 6.37
CA CYS A 412 6.44 -36.61 5.15
C CYS A 412 5.74 -37.33 3.97
N PRO A 413 5.64 -36.72 2.77
CA PRO A 413 4.93 -37.32 1.64
C PRO A 413 5.90 -38.14 0.79
N ARG A 414 5.88 -39.47 0.90
CA ARG A 414 6.35 -40.42 -0.15
C ARG A 414 6.08 -41.85 0.30
N HIS A 415 5.25 -42.56 -0.49
CA HIS A 415 5.03 -44.02 -0.60
C HIS A 415 3.55 -44.42 -0.41
N CYS A 416 2.82 -44.44 -1.53
CA CYS A 416 1.74 -45.40 -1.74
C CYS A 416 2.09 -46.18 -3.01
N ALA A 417 2.88 -47.23 -2.85
CA ALA A 417 3.15 -48.23 -3.87
C ALA A 417 2.97 -49.60 -3.22
N SER A 418 1.71 -50.08 -3.14
CA SER A 418 1.36 -51.50 -3.04
C SER A 418 -0.14 -51.66 -2.74
N SER A 419 -0.99 -51.67 -3.77
CA SER A 419 -2.17 -52.55 -3.86
C SER A 419 -2.94 -52.20 -5.13
N SER A 420 -3.01 -53.16 -6.04
CA SER A 420 -3.45 -53.06 -7.43
C SER A 420 -4.97 -52.95 -7.65
N LYS A 421 -5.76 -52.39 -6.71
CA LYS A 421 -7.23 -52.27 -6.85
C LYS A 421 -7.87 -51.02 -6.22
N ALA A 422 -7.27 -49.83 -6.37
CA ALA A 422 -7.93 -48.57 -6.01
C ALA A 422 -8.21 -47.71 -7.25
N ARG A 423 -9.48 -47.61 -7.66
CA ARG A 423 -9.95 -46.60 -8.64
C ARG A 423 -10.47 -45.39 -7.86
N CYS A 424 -9.82 -44.24 -7.98
CA CYS A 424 -10.37 -42.97 -7.48
C CYS A 424 -11.45 -42.47 -8.45
N PHE A 425 -12.72 -42.50 -8.03
CA PHE A 425 -13.80 -41.77 -8.68
C PHE A 425 -13.90 -40.38 -8.06
N CYS A 426 -13.45 -39.35 -8.78
CA CYS A 426 -13.69 -37.96 -8.42
C CYS A 426 -14.88 -37.45 -9.24
N SER A 427 -16.07 -37.43 -8.64
CA SER A 427 -17.27 -36.86 -9.27
C SER A 427 -17.32 -35.36 -9.02
N SER A 428 -17.02 -34.57 -10.05
CA SER A 428 -17.62 -33.24 -10.22
C SER A 428 -17.97 -33.07 -11.70
N SER A 429 -19.23 -33.34 -12.02
CA SER A 429 -19.81 -33.17 -13.33
C SER A 429 -19.77 -31.71 -13.78
N VAL A 430 -18.98 -31.43 -14.82
CA VAL A 430 -19.32 -30.76 -16.10
C VAL A 430 -18.03 -30.17 -16.70
N MET A 431 -17.33 -30.99 -17.48
CA MET A 431 -16.55 -30.53 -18.63
C MET A 431 -16.89 -31.48 -19.78
N ARG A 432 -17.81 -31.05 -20.64
CA ARG A 432 -18.28 -31.81 -21.81
C ARG A 432 -17.21 -31.80 -22.90
N ARG A 433 -17.02 -33.00 -23.48
CA ARG A 433 -16.69 -33.28 -24.89
C ARG A 433 -15.46 -32.56 -25.48
N HIS A 434 -14.28 -33.21 -25.40
CA HIS A 434 -13.38 -33.39 -26.57
C HIS A 434 -12.09 -34.21 -26.37
N ILE A 435 -11.93 -35.01 -25.31
CA ILE A 435 -10.73 -35.86 -25.15
C ILE A 435 -11.14 -37.30 -24.84
N VAL A 436 -11.71 -38.00 -25.83
CA VAL A 436 -11.93 -39.46 -25.74
C VAL A 436 -11.29 -40.23 -26.91
N CYS A 437 -10.83 -39.58 -27.98
CA CYS A 437 -10.17 -40.27 -29.10
C CYS A 437 -8.63 -40.35 -29.04
N ARG A 438 -7.98 -40.08 -27.90
CA ARG A 438 -6.49 -40.16 -27.81
C ARG A 438 -5.90 -41.06 -26.73
N LEU A 439 -6.73 -41.77 -25.94
CA LEU A 439 -6.23 -42.71 -24.92
C LEU A 439 -6.38 -44.19 -25.31
N ILE A 440 -7.19 -44.51 -26.32
CA ILE A 440 -7.37 -45.90 -26.79
C ILE A 440 -6.18 -46.39 -27.65
N THR A 441 -5.35 -45.50 -28.20
CA THR A 441 -4.19 -45.89 -29.03
C THR A 441 -2.88 -46.10 -28.27
N SER A 442 -2.82 -45.82 -26.96
CA SER A 442 -1.58 -46.00 -26.18
C SER A 442 -1.56 -47.25 -25.30
N GLN A 443 -2.71 -47.85 -24.98
CA GLN A 443 -2.80 -49.02 -24.12
C GLN A 443 -2.68 -50.36 -24.88
N CYS A 444 -2.91 -50.40 -26.20
CA CYS A 444 -2.75 -51.62 -27.02
C CYS A 444 -1.30 -51.94 -27.42
N ARG A 445 -0.30 -51.11 -27.02
CA ARG A 445 1.12 -51.38 -27.30
C ARG A 445 1.88 -52.07 -26.15
N ALA A 446 1.21 -52.34 -25.03
CA ALA A 446 1.88 -52.83 -23.82
C ALA A 446 1.42 -54.21 -23.33
N ASN A 447 0.45 -54.88 -23.99
CA ASN A 447 0.06 -56.25 -23.61
C ASN A 447 -0.72 -56.97 -24.74
N PRO A 448 -0.12 -57.91 -25.48
CA PRO A 448 -0.78 -58.60 -26.60
C PRO A 448 -1.84 -59.64 -26.21
N ASP A 449 -1.92 -60.05 -24.94
CA ASP A 449 -2.77 -61.18 -24.52
C ASP A 449 -4.12 -60.79 -23.93
N PHE A 450 -4.57 -59.54 -24.12
CA PHE A 450 -5.84 -59.03 -23.57
C PHE A 450 -6.99 -58.98 -24.59
N CYS A 451 -6.80 -59.51 -25.80
CA CYS A 451 -7.76 -59.43 -26.90
C CYS A 451 -8.36 -60.79 -27.27
N ASP A 452 -8.82 -61.57 -26.29
CA ASP A 452 -9.75 -62.66 -26.55
C ASP A 452 -10.79 -62.75 -25.44
N ASN A 453 -12.06 -62.64 -25.86
CA ASN A 453 -13.32 -62.78 -25.12
C ASN A 453 -14.04 -61.49 -24.72
N GLN A 454 -15.30 -61.42 -25.18
CA GLN A 454 -16.39 -60.46 -24.91
C GLN A 454 -16.33 -59.26 -25.85
N THR A 455 -16.90 -59.29 -27.06
CA THR A 455 -18.30 -59.59 -27.45
C THR A 455 -19.35 -59.00 -26.51
N ASP A 456 -20.04 -58.00 -27.06
CA ASP A 456 -21.38 -57.51 -26.73
C ASP A 456 -21.62 -56.84 -25.37
N CYS A 457 -21.76 -55.51 -25.42
CA CYS A 457 -22.72 -54.81 -24.57
C CYS A 457 -23.35 -53.60 -25.30
N PRO A 458 -24.65 -53.34 -25.06
CA PRO A 458 -25.47 -52.31 -25.70
C PRO A 458 -25.17 -50.87 -25.27
#